data_AF-A0A0F8X431-F1
#
_entry.id   AF-A0A0F8X431-F1
#
_cell.length_a   1.000
_cell.length_b   1.000
_cell.length_c   1.000
_cell.angle_alpha   90.00
_cell.angle_beta   90.00
_cell.angle_gamma   90.00
#
_symmetry.space_group_name_H-M   'P 1'
#
loop_
_entity.id
_entity.type
_entity.pdbx_description
1 polymer ?
#
loop_
_entity_poly.entity_id
_entity_poly.type
_entity_poly.pdbx_seq_one_letter_code
_entity_poly.pdbx_strand_id
1 'polypeptide(L)'
;MFRMKNSVLVPDIIPIDTRFSAYETDDDEIALAGYQTIKSKAMVERQYPNYKGTVGSEGIKCWDLWDKKVNEIWLGDIKADEQPNKDGYVPFVFRTVSLGSMLQDADALSHWGESIFFLIRHLIPEYNRLLSIMQTINMQAPLGAKQYPNEGGKGATPPDYPEIMTVTSMGKEDRILPIDIQDIQRSAVTLLSTIGLLVQEGSKSSVNLGSLNFPLAGVTLLEIEEGQEQVFLPRLDAKAWLNQGLAEMFTKQVIKIGKPVELGRSGHKQTFDLGVLKGQYETTYKYRRKSPKTDIGRITMANQAREWYPPDYIYEKVLEVEDPAG
;
A
#
# COMPACT_ATOMS: atom_id res chain seq x y z
N MET A 1 17.08 17.05 -7.69
CA MET A 1 17.56 17.77 -8.89
C MET A 1 18.76 17.05 -9.46
N PHE A 2 18.80 16.80 -10.77
CA PHE A 2 19.95 16.12 -11.38
C PHE A 2 21.21 16.96 -11.32
N ARG A 3 22.33 16.28 -11.06
CA ARG A 3 23.65 16.91 -11.00
C ARG A 3 24.51 16.42 -12.15
N MET A 4 25.16 17.36 -12.83
CA MET A 4 26.21 17.04 -13.80
C MET A 4 27.53 16.90 -13.05
N LYS A 5 28.12 15.69 -13.08
CA LYS A 5 29.47 15.45 -12.55
C LYS A 5 30.35 14.93 -13.68
N ASN A 6 31.34 15.72 -14.10
CA ASN A 6 32.28 15.37 -15.17
C ASN A 6 31.58 14.95 -16.48
N SER A 7 30.61 15.73 -16.95
CA SER A 7 29.81 15.45 -18.16
C SER A 7 28.91 14.21 -18.09
N VAL A 8 28.81 13.57 -16.92
CA VAL A 8 27.86 12.48 -16.66
C VAL A 8 26.67 13.05 -15.89
N LEU A 9 25.46 12.78 -16.38
CA LEU A 9 24.24 13.06 -15.64
C LEU A 9 24.11 12.06 -14.51
N VAL A 10 24.08 12.56 -13.27
CA VAL A 10 23.77 11.77 -12.09
C VAL A 10 22.31 12.06 -11.74
N PRO A 11 21.39 11.12 -12.03
CA PRO A 11 20.00 11.28 -11.65
C PRO A 11 19.86 11.06 -10.14
N ASP A 12 19.72 12.15 -9.38
CA ASP A 12 19.35 12.10 -7.97
C ASP A 12 17.83 11.97 -7.86
N ILE A 13 17.34 10.73 -7.97
CA ILE A 13 15.93 10.39 -7.73
C ILE A 13 15.84 9.83 -6.32
N ILE A 14 15.06 10.49 -5.46
CA ILE A 14 14.87 10.09 -4.07
C ILE A 14 13.44 9.59 -3.91
N PRO A 15 13.23 8.33 -3.47
CA PRO A 15 11.90 7.89 -3.09
C PRO A 15 11.48 8.63 -1.81
N ILE A 16 10.30 9.24 -1.86
CA ILE A 16 9.76 10.03 -0.74
C ILE A 16 8.74 9.16 0.01
N ASP A 17 8.81 9.22 1.35
CA ASP A 17 7.76 8.66 2.19
C ASP A 17 6.53 9.56 2.14
N THR A 18 5.46 9.06 1.50
CA THR A 18 4.21 9.80 1.31
C THR A 18 3.51 10.12 2.63
N ARG A 19 3.80 9.41 3.73
CA ARG A 19 3.22 9.69 5.05
C ARG A 19 3.67 11.03 5.61
N PHE A 20 4.89 11.44 5.26
CA PHE A 20 5.53 12.64 5.78
C PHE A 20 5.75 13.69 4.68
N SER A 21 5.00 13.59 3.58
CA SER A 21 4.98 14.59 2.52
C SER A 21 3.68 15.38 2.55
N ALA A 22 3.78 16.68 2.32
CA ALA A 22 2.65 17.56 2.08
C ALA A 22 2.79 18.15 0.68
N TYR A 23 1.68 18.29 -0.04
CA TYR A 23 1.67 18.95 -1.33
C TYR A 23 0.34 19.67 -1.55
N GLU A 24 0.40 20.68 -2.41
CA GLU A 24 -0.74 21.46 -2.86
C GLU A 24 -0.69 21.53 -4.38
N THR A 25 -1.83 21.31 -5.02
CA THR A 25 -1.98 21.33 -6.48
C THR A 25 -2.65 22.64 -6.89
N ASP A 26 -2.10 23.26 -7.93
CA ASP A 26 -2.71 24.31 -8.73
C ASP A 26 -3.62 23.69 -9.82
N ASP A 27 -4.23 24.52 -10.67
CA ASP A 27 -5.11 24.04 -11.76
C ASP A 27 -4.42 23.04 -12.72
N ASP A 28 -3.11 23.20 -12.97
CA ASP A 28 -2.35 22.39 -13.94
C ASP A 28 -1.13 21.65 -13.36
N GLU A 29 -0.55 22.12 -12.25
CA GLU A 29 0.72 21.61 -11.71
C GLU A 29 0.77 21.65 -10.17
N ILE A 30 1.76 21.01 -9.55
CA ILE A 30 2.00 21.11 -8.10
C ILE A 30 2.50 22.53 -7.78
N ALA A 31 1.77 23.25 -6.94
CA ALA A 31 2.11 24.60 -6.50
C ALA A 31 3.21 24.58 -5.43
N LEU A 32 3.03 23.71 -4.44
CA LEU A 32 3.92 23.55 -3.29
C LEU A 32 4.06 22.06 -2.99
N ALA A 33 5.27 21.61 -2.70
CA ALA A 33 5.48 20.30 -2.11
C ALA A 33 6.58 20.34 -1.06
N GLY A 34 6.46 19.52 -0.03
CA GLY A 34 7.55 19.27 0.89
C GLY A 34 7.51 17.89 1.46
N TYR A 35 8.65 17.43 1.93
CA TYR A 35 8.77 16.18 2.66
C TYR A 35 9.59 16.38 3.92
N GLN A 36 9.19 15.65 4.96
CA GLN A 36 9.87 15.65 6.25
C GLN A 36 10.78 14.43 6.34
N THR A 37 12.03 14.65 6.73
CA THR A 37 12.99 13.61 7.07
C THR A 37 13.49 13.81 8.49
N ILE A 38 14.02 12.76 9.12
CA ILE A 38 14.74 12.88 10.38
C ILE A 38 16.23 12.78 10.06
N LYS A 39 16.98 13.83 10.40
CA LYS A 39 18.43 13.87 10.17
C LYS A 39 19.18 13.74 11.49
N SER A 40 20.20 12.88 11.50
CA SER A 40 21.09 12.75 12.65
C SER A 40 22.02 13.96 12.76
N LYS A 41 22.56 14.20 13.97
CA LYS A 41 23.49 15.32 14.23
C LYS A 41 24.67 15.37 13.24
N ALA A 42 25.31 14.22 12.99
CA ALA A 42 26.43 14.13 12.06
C ALA A 42 26.03 14.48 10.61
N MET A 43 24.80 14.17 10.19
CA MET A 43 24.32 14.55 8.86
C MET A 43 24.05 16.05 8.77
N VAL A 44 23.50 16.65 9.83
CA VAL A 44 23.24 18.09 9.90
C VAL A 44 24.56 18.87 9.86
N GLU A 45 25.55 18.49 10.66
CA GLU A 45 26.87 19.14 10.67
C GLU A 45 27.58 19.05 9.31
N ARG A 46 27.40 17.93 8.59
CA ARG A 46 27.98 17.74 7.26
C ARG A 46 27.26 18.51 6.15
N GLN A 47 25.92 18.57 6.20
CA GLN A 47 25.11 19.16 5.12
C GLN A 47 24.80 20.64 5.33
N TYR A 48 24.67 21.07 6.59
CA TYR A 48 24.30 22.43 6.98
C TYR A 48 25.28 22.96 8.02
N PRO A 49 26.54 23.22 7.65
CA PRO A 49 27.58 23.66 8.59
C PRO A 49 27.26 25.00 9.27
N ASN A 50 26.37 25.80 8.69
CA ASN A 50 25.96 27.10 9.23
C ASN A 50 24.76 27.01 10.20
N TYR A 51 24.22 25.81 10.46
CA TYR A 51 23.08 25.63 11.34
C TYR A 51 23.46 25.88 12.81
N LYS A 52 22.74 26.78 13.49
CA LYS A 52 23.01 27.18 14.88
C LYS A 52 22.08 26.57 15.93
N GLY A 53 21.19 25.66 15.52
CA GLY A 53 20.23 25.05 16.44
C GLY A 53 20.76 23.82 17.18
N THR A 54 20.03 23.39 18.20
CA THR A 54 20.37 22.21 19.01
C THR A 54 19.78 20.95 18.37
N VAL A 55 20.62 19.96 18.09
CA VAL A 55 20.17 18.64 17.61
C VAL A 55 20.12 17.66 18.77
N GLY A 56 18.94 17.09 19.02
CA GLY A 56 18.73 16.07 20.05
C GLY A 56 19.35 14.71 19.68
N SER A 57 19.37 13.78 20.64
CA SER A 57 19.89 12.41 20.45
C SER A 57 19.09 11.61 19.43
N GLU A 58 17.80 11.90 19.27
CA GLU A 58 16.90 11.26 18.30
C GLU A 58 17.00 11.86 16.89
N GLY A 59 17.86 12.87 16.71
CA GLY A 59 17.95 13.65 15.47
C GLY A 59 17.02 14.86 15.47
N ILE A 60 16.91 15.49 14.31
CA ILE A 60 16.05 16.67 14.10
C ILE A 60 15.18 16.47 12.88
N LYS A 61 13.93 16.96 12.95
CA LYS A 61 13.01 16.99 11.82
C LYS A 61 13.52 18.02 10.80
N CYS A 62 13.72 17.57 9.57
CA CYS A 62 14.14 18.37 8.44
C CYS A 62 12.99 18.43 7.44
N TRP A 63 12.44 19.61 7.22
CA TRP A 63 11.48 19.88 6.15
C TRP A 63 12.23 20.46 4.96
N ASP A 64 12.00 19.88 3.78
CA ASP A 64 12.52 20.36 2.51
C ASP A 64 11.30 20.78 1.68
N LEU A 65 11.02 22.08 1.66
CA LEU A 65 9.85 22.71 1.06
C LEU A 65 10.21 23.32 -0.29
N TRP A 66 9.39 23.07 -1.29
CA TRP A 66 9.61 23.46 -2.67
C TRP A 66 8.39 24.20 -3.20
N ASP A 67 8.61 25.44 -3.58
CA ASP A 67 7.72 26.26 -4.39
C ASP A 67 8.29 26.39 -5.81
N LYS A 68 7.51 26.91 -6.76
CA LYS A 68 7.94 27.23 -8.13
C LYS A 68 9.15 28.16 -8.16
N LYS A 69 9.37 28.97 -7.11
CA LYS A 69 10.45 29.98 -7.03
C LYS A 69 11.59 29.64 -6.07
N VAL A 70 11.31 28.99 -4.96
CA VAL A 70 12.29 28.77 -3.89
C VAL A 70 12.23 27.33 -3.36
N ASN A 71 13.39 26.82 -2.98
CA ASN A 71 13.53 25.70 -2.07
C ASN A 71 13.92 26.26 -0.70
N GLU A 72 13.14 25.92 0.32
CA GLU A 72 13.45 26.23 1.71
C GLU A 72 13.70 24.96 2.50
N ILE A 73 14.79 24.95 3.25
CA ILE A 73 15.14 23.85 4.14
C ILE A 73 15.00 24.32 5.58
N TRP A 74 14.14 23.63 6.34
CA TRP A 74 13.85 23.92 7.73
C TRP A 74 14.33 22.77 8.61
N LEU A 75 15.08 23.08 9.67
CA LEU A 75 15.55 22.12 10.66
C LEU A 75 14.90 22.47 12.01
N GLY A 76 13.87 21.70 12.36
CA GLY A 76 12.93 22.07 13.42
C GLY A 76 12.19 23.35 13.04
N ASP A 77 12.24 24.35 13.90
CA ASP A 77 11.58 25.65 13.69
C ASP A 77 12.51 26.70 13.05
N ILE A 78 13.74 26.33 12.71
CA ILE A 78 14.76 27.24 12.20
C ILE A 78 14.98 26.98 10.70
N LYS A 79 14.83 28.02 9.88
CA LYS A 79 15.23 28.00 8.47
C LYS A 79 16.75 27.83 8.38
N ALA A 80 17.18 26.72 7.82
CA ALA A 80 18.59 26.34 7.72
C ALA A 80 19.23 26.81 6.42
N ASP A 81 18.48 26.79 5.32
CA ASP A 81 18.95 27.20 3.99
C ASP A 81 17.78 27.66 3.11
N GLU A 82 18.11 28.48 2.11
CA GLU A 82 17.18 28.92 1.06
C GLU A 82 17.90 28.97 -0.27
N GLN A 83 17.36 28.26 -1.27
CA GLN A 83 17.95 28.17 -2.60
C GLN A 83 16.89 28.56 -3.65
N PRO A 84 17.26 29.36 -4.67
CA PRO A 84 16.32 29.66 -5.75
C PRO A 84 16.03 28.39 -6.56
N ASN A 85 14.76 28.10 -6.78
CA ASN A 85 14.32 27.02 -7.66
C ASN A 85 14.54 27.44 -9.11
N LYS A 86 15.59 26.88 -9.72
CA LYS A 86 15.95 27.21 -11.10
C LYS A 86 14.96 26.66 -12.10
N ASP A 87 14.24 25.60 -11.77
CA ASP A 87 13.43 24.83 -12.72
C ASP A 87 12.13 25.54 -13.10
N GLY A 88 11.59 26.39 -12.23
CA GLY A 88 10.34 27.14 -12.45
C GLY A 88 9.07 26.33 -12.21
N TYR A 89 9.23 25.07 -11.76
CA TYR A 89 8.17 24.16 -11.33
C TYR A 89 8.66 23.33 -10.14
N VAL A 90 7.75 22.74 -9.38
CA VAL A 90 8.08 21.92 -8.20
C VAL A 90 8.54 20.51 -8.65
N PRO A 91 9.76 20.05 -8.28
CA PRO A 91 10.32 18.79 -8.80
C PRO A 91 9.78 17.55 -8.06
N PHE A 92 8.46 17.46 -7.89
CA PHE A 92 7.78 16.34 -7.25
C PHE A 92 6.77 15.74 -8.23
N VAL A 93 6.58 14.42 -8.16
CA VAL A 93 5.50 13.74 -8.89
C VAL A 93 4.74 12.90 -7.88
N PHE A 94 3.51 13.30 -7.60
CA PHE A 94 2.59 12.55 -6.77
C PHE A 94 1.49 11.93 -7.63
N ARG A 95 1.10 10.70 -7.30
CA ARG A 95 -0.07 10.05 -7.88
C ARG A 95 -0.85 9.39 -6.77
N THR A 96 -2.13 9.70 -6.69
CA THR A 96 -3.06 9.03 -5.78
C THR A 96 -3.67 7.85 -6.51
N VAL A 97 -3.74 6.71 -5.83
CA VAL A 97 -4.50 5.56 -6.32
C VAL A 97 -5.93 5.77 -5.84
N SER A 98 -6.88 6.00 -6.75
CA SER A 98 -8.29 6.05 -6.38
C SER A 98 -8.81 4.64 -6.15
N LEU A 99 -9.58 4.45 -5.07
CA LEU A 99 -10.23 3.18 -4.72
C LEU A 99 -11.75 3.33 -4.85
N GLY A 100 -12.18 3.80 -6.03
CA GLY A 100 -13.57 4.14 -6.33
C GLY A 100 -13.81 5.65 -6.42
N SER A 101 -15.03 6.01 -6.84
CA SER A 101 -15.49 7.39 -6.83
C SER A 101 -16.09 7.69 -5.46
N MET A 102 -15.41 8.51 -4.68
CA MET A 102 -16.07 9.26 -3.62
C MET A 102 -16.67 10.49 -4.28
N LEU A 103 -17.97 10.70 -4.11
CA LEU A 103 -18.62 11.94 -4.51
C LEU A 103 -17.91 13.12 -3.81
N GLN A 104 -17.94 14.32 -4.38
CA GLN A 104 -17.31 15.53 -3.83
C GLN A 104 -18.00 16.01 -2.54
N ASP A 105 -18.03 15.17 -1.51
CA ASP A 105 -18.51 15.49 -0.18
C ASP A 105 -17.36 16.00 0.68
N ALA A 106 -17.68 16.72 1.77
CA ALA A 106 -16.66 17.31 2.65
C ALA A 106 -15.70 16.26 3.24
N ASP A 107 -16.22 15.06 3.51
CA ASP A 107 -15.42 13.94 4.04
C ASP A 107 -14.58 13.23 2.96
N ALA A 108 -14.83 13.48 1.67
CA ALA A 108 -14.13 12.82 0.57
C ALA A 108 -12.63 13.16 0.55
N LEU A 109 -12.25 14.35 1.02
CA LEU A 109 -10.84 14.75 1.13
C LEU A 109 -10.08 13.83 2.10
N SER A 110 -10.73 13.41 3.20
CA SER A 110 -10.11 12.57 4.23
C SER A 110 -9.90 11.12 3.78
N HIS A 111 -10.69 10.67 2.80
CA HIS A 111 -10.65 9.33 2.22
C HIS A 111 -9.96 9.28 0.85
N TRP A 112 -9.37 10.39 0.43
CA TRP A 112 -8.66 10.46 -0.84
C TRP A 112 -7.31 9.73 -0.77
N GLY A 113 -7.06 8.83 -1.72
CA GLY A 113 -5.83 8.02 -1.73
C GLY A 113 -5.80 6.88 -0.71
N GLU A 114 -6.98 6.41 -0.28
CA GLU A 114 -7.10 5.31 0.68
C GLU A 114 -6.49 3.98 0.21
N SER A 115 -6.07 3.18 1.20
CA SER A 115 -5.39 1.89 0.97
C SER A 115 -6.34 0.79 0.49
N ILE A 116 -5.82 -0.29 -0.12
CA ILE A 116 -6.58 -1.53 -0.39
C ILE A 116 -7.33 -2.05 0.84
N PHE A 117 -6.78 -1.78 2.01
CA PHE A 117 -7.35 -2.25 3.27
C PHE A 117 -8.45 -1.34 3.81
N PHE A 118 -8.82 -0.27 3.12
CA PHE A 118 -9.86 0.66 3.57
C PHE A 118 -11.15 -0.07 3.98
N LEU A 119 -11.61 -1.01 3.16
CA LEU A 119 -12.84 -1.79 3.41
C LEU A 119 -12.74 -2.73 4.62
N ILE A 120 -11.54 -3.20 4.97
CA ILE A 120 -11.34 -4.21 6.03
C ILE A 120 -10.61 -3.67 7.27
N ARG A 121 -10.14 -2.42 7.25
CA ARG A 121 -9.31 -1.82 8.32
C ARG A 121 -10.01 -1.88 9.67
N HIS A 122 -11.32 -1.69 9.69
CA HIS A 122 -12.13 -1.74 10.91
C HIS A 122 -12.48 -3.17 11.34
N LEU A 123 -12.46 -4.14 10.42
CA LEU A 123 -12.75 -5.54 10.72
C LEU A 123 -11.56 -6.25 11.38
N ILE A 124 -10.32 -5.88 11.07
CA ILE A 124 -9.13 -6.55 11.62
C ILE A 124 -9.02 -6.40 13.15
N PRO A 125 -9.20 -5.21 13.76
CA PRO A 125 -9.22 -5.07 15.21
C PRO A 125 -10.34 -5.88 15.85
N GLU A 126 -11.52 -5.92 15.23
CA GLU A 126 -12.66 -6.71 15.71
C GLU A 126 -12.41 -8.21 15.65
N TYR A 127 -11.80 -8.68 14.56
CA TYR A 127 -11.35 -10.06 14.42
C TYR A 127 -10.35 -10.44 15.52
N ASN A 128 -9.36 -9.58 15.77
CA ASN A 128 -8.37 -9.78 16.84
C ASN A 128 -9.03 -9.78 18.23
N ARG A 129 -9.99 -8.88 18.47
CA ARG A 129 -10.76 -8.82 19.72
C ARG A 129 -11.52 -10.11 19.97
N LEU A 130 -12.19 -10.66 18.96
CA LEU A 130 -12.92 -11.92 19.07
C LEU A 130 -11.98 -13.11 19.32
N LEU A 131 -10.83 -13.15 18.65
CA LEU A 131 -9.81 -14.17 18.93
C LEU A 131 -9.33 -14.11 20.38
N SER A 132 -9.10 -12.91 20.93
CA SER A 132 -8.75 -12.75 22.35
C SER A 132 -9.86 -13.27 23.27
N ILE A 133 -11.13 -12.93 22.99
CA ILE A 133 -12.28 -13.44 23.77
C ILE A 133 -12.36 -14.97 23.70
N MET A 134 -12.21 -15.55 22.51
CA MET A 134 -12.22 -17.00 22.34
C MET A 134 -11.06 -17.67 23.07
N GLN A 135 -9.86 -17.06 23.07
CA GLN A 135 -8.71 -17.56 23.83
C GLN A 135 -9.01 -17.54 25.33
N THR A 136 -9.61 -16.46 25.85
CA THR A 136 -10.03 -16.39 27.26
C THR A 136 -11.08 -17.44 27.59
N ILE A 137 -12.11 -17.60 26.76
CA ILE A 137 -13.16 -18.61 26.94
C ILE A 137 -12.57 -20.03 26.90
N ASN A 138 -11.66 -20.32 25.97
CA ASN A 138 -11.02 -21.63 25.86
C ASN A 138 -10.09 -21.91 27.05
N MET A 139 -9.43 -20.88 27.61
CA MET A 139 -8.66 -21.00 28.84
C MET A 139 -9.56 -21.26 30.05
N GLN A 140 -10.75 -20.66 30.07
CA GLN A 140 -11.75 -20.87 31.12
C GLN A 140 -12.52 -22.20 30.99
N ALA A 141 -12.67 -22.74 29.77
CA ALA A 141 -13.41 -23.96 29.51
C ALA A 141 -12.99 -25.20 30.34
N PRO A 142 -11.69 -25.55 30.46
CA PRO A 142 -11.26 -26.67 31.31
C PRO A 142 -11.42 -26.38 32.81
N LEU A 143 -11.44 -25.11 33.18
CA LEU A 143 -11.58 -24.61 34.56
C LEU A 143 -13.03 -24.25 34.91
N GLY A 144 -14.01 -24.54 34.03
CA GLY A 144 -15.34 -23.94 34.01
C GLY A 144 -16.01 -23.81 35.38
N ALA A 145 -16.85 -22.78 35.54
CA ALA A 145 -17.48 -22.41 36.81
C ALA A 145 -18.03 -23.64 37.55
N LYS A 146 -17.34 -24.02 38.64
CA LYS A 146 -17.74 -25.15 39.48
C LYS A 146 -18.64 -24.62 40.57
N GLN A 147 -19.77 -25.28 40.80
CA GLN A 147 -20.61 -25.00 41.95
C GLN A 147 -20.13 -25.87 43.11
N TYR A 148 -19.86 -25.24 44.27
CA TYR A 148 -19.47 -25.97 45.47
C TYR A 148 -20.73 -26.24 46.32
N PRO A 149 -21.13 -27.52 46.51
CA PRO A 149 -22.27 -27.85 47.35
C PRO A 149 -21.90 -27.63 48.82
N ASN A 150 -22.63 -26.75 49.51
CA ASN A 150 -22.43 -26.48 50.94
C ASN A 150 -23.75 -26.63 51.70
N GLU A 151 -23.67 -27.11 52.96
CA GLU A 151 -24.81 -27.22 53.88
C GLU A 151 -25.37 -25.84 54.28
N GLY A 152 -24.57 -24.78 54.17
CA GLY A 152 -24.96 -23.40 54.49
C GLY A 152 -25.72 -22.62 53.39
N GLY A 153 -26.00 -23.24 52.24
CA GLY A 153 -26.71 -22.57 51.13
C GLY A 153 -25.96 -21.37 50.53
N LYS A 154 -26.69 -20.38 49.99
CA LYS A 154 -26.17 -19.19 49.27
C LYS A 154 -25.31 -18.24 50.10
N GLY A 155 -25.22 -18.44 51.42
CA GLY A 155 -24.50 -17.55 52.35
C GLY A 155 -23.07 -17.97 52.69
N ALA A 156 -22.61 -19.11 52.20
CA ALA A 156 -21.27 -19.59 52.49
C ALA A 156 -20.23 -19.04 51.50
N THR A 157 -19.11 -18.55 52.04
CA THR A 157 -17.94 -18.13 51.26
C THR A 157 -17.33 -19.34 50.54
N PRO A 158 -17.23 -19.32 49.20
CA PRO A 158 -16.54 -20.35 48.45
C PRO A 158 -15.06 -20.44 48.84
N PRO A 159 -14.39 -21.59 48.65
CA PRO A 159 -12.93 -21.68 48.76
C PRO A 159 -12.26 -20.73 47.76
N ASP A 160 -11.15 -20.12 48.16
CA ASP A 160 -10.37 -19.25 47.29
C ASP A 160 -9.71 -20.09 46.19
N TYR A 161 -10.08 -19.85 44.94
CA TYR A 161 -9.49 -20.45 43.76
C TYR A 161 -8.77 -19.36 42.96
N PRO A 162 -7.76 -19.70 42.14
CA PRO A 162 -7.09 -18.73 41.28
C PRO A 162 -8.11 -17.96 40.42
N GLU A 163 -7.89 -16.64 40.23
CA GLU A 163 -8.79 -15.61 39.66
C GLU A 163 -9.54 -15.97 38.35
N ILE A 164 -9.19 -17.08 37.72
CA ILE A 164 -9.79 -17.61 36.50
C ILE A 164 -11.07 -18.41 36.79
N MET A 165 -11.29 -18.87 38.04
CA MET A 165 -12.46 -19.66 38.43
C MET A 165 -13.45 -18.87 39.28
N THR A 166 -14.64 -18.59 38.72
CA THR A 166 -15.76 -18.08 39.49
C THR A 166 -16.53 -19.27 40.09
N VAL A 167 -16.52 -19.38 41.42
CA VAL A 167 -17.22 -20.45 42.15
C VAL A 167 -18.43 -19.83 42.85
N THR A 168 -19.63 -20.34 42.55
CA THR A 168 -20.88 -19.91 43.20
C THR A 168 -21.33 -20.99 44.19
N SER A 169 -21.67 -20.60 45.42
CA SER A 169 -22.16 -21.52 46.44
C SER A 169 -23.65 -21.85 46.23
N MET A 170 -23.98 -23.13 46.32
CA MET A 170 -25.36 -23.62 46.17
C MET A 170 -25.73 -24.58 47.31
N GLY A 171 -27.03 -24.64 47.63
CA GLY A 171 -27.56 -25.53 48.65
C GLY A 171 -27.49 -26.99 48.21
N LYS A 172 -27.31 -27.89 49.18
CA LYS A 172 -27.09 -29.34 49.00
C LYS A 172 -28.16 -30.08 48.18
N GLU A 173 -29.35 -29.50 48.02
CA GLU A 173 -30.47 -30.09 47.26
C GLU A 173 -30.62 -29.60 45.82
N ASP A 174 -29.90 -28.55 45.41
CA ASP A 174 -29.95 -28.06 44.04
C ASP A 174 -29.03 -28.90 43.14
N ARG A 175 -29.57 -29.37 42.01
CA ARG A 175 -28.79 -30.13 41.02
C ARG A 175 -27.67 -29.27 40.44
N ILE A 176 -26.46 -29.84 40.42
CA ILE A 176 -25.29 -29.26 39.76
C ILE A 176 -25.58 -29.19 38.26
N LEU A 177 -25.87 -27.99 37.77
CA LEU A 177 -25.96 -27.72 36.34
C LEU A 177 -24.71 -26.92 35.95
N PRO A 178 -23.91 -27.40 34.98
CA PRO A 178 -22.89 -26.54 34.39
C PRO A 178 -23.59 -25.32 33.81
N ILE A 179 -23.02 -24.13 34.03
CA ILE A 179 -23.47 -22.95 33.29
C ILE A 179 -23.04 -23.16 31.85
N ASP A 180 -23.99 -23.19 30.92
CA ASP A 180 -23.73 -23.44 29.50
C ASP A 180 -22.99 -22.26 28.86
N ILE A 181 -21.66 -22.29 28.92
CA ILE A 181 -20.77 -21.39 28.17
C ILE A 181 -20.72 -21.80 26.67
N GLN A 182 -21.28 -22.96 26.32
CA GLN A 182 -21.23 -23.54 24.97
C GLN A 182 -21.91 -22.67 23.89
N ASP A 183 -22.98 -21.96 24.22
CA ASP A 183 -23.69 -21.10 23.25
C ASP A 183 -22.87 -19.87 22.85
N ILE A 184 -22.05 -19.34 23.76
CA ILE A 184 -21.14 -18.22 23.49
C ILE A 184 -20.02 -18.69 22.54
N GLN A 185 -19.49 -19.90 22.74
CA GLN A 185 -18.46 -20.48 21.87
C GLN A 185 -18.97 -20.70 20.45
N ARG A 186 -20.17 -21.27 20.29
CA ARG A 186 -20.78 -21.50 18.96
C ARG A 186 -21.07 -20.19 18.23
N SER A 187 -21.57 -19.19 18.94
CA SER A 187 -21.82 -17.85 18.39
C SER A 187 -20.52 -17.15 17.98
N ALA A 188 -19.47 -17.27 18.80
CA ALA A 188 -18.16 -16.70 18.50
C ALA A 188 -17.50 -17.35 17.27
N VAL A 189 -17.61 -18.67 17.11
CA VAL A 189 -17.11 -19.38 15.92
C VAL A 189 -17.83 -18.92 14.65
N THR A 190 -19.16 -18.74 14.72
CA THR A 190 -19.96 -18.28 13.58
C THR A 190 -19.63 -16.82 13.22
N LEU A 191 -19.41 -15.98 14.21
CA LEU A 191 -19.00 -14.59 13.99
C LEU A 191 -17.58 -14.51 13.41
N LEU A 192 -16.65 -15.35 13.90
CA LEU A 192 -15.29 -15.43 13.39
C LEU A 192 -15.26 -15.89 11.93
N SER A 193 -16.08 -16.89 11.56
CA SER A 193 -16.18 -17.34 10.16
C SER A 193 -16.79 -16.27 9.26
N THR A 194 -17.80 -15.55 9.75
CA THR A 194 -18.43 -14.44 9.00
C THR A 194 -17.43 -13.29 8.78
N ILE A 195 -16.70 -12.87 9.82
CA ILE A 195 -15.68 -11.82 9.68
C ILE A 195 -14.52 -12.31 8.80
N GLY A 196 -14.11 -13.57 8.93
CA GLY A 196 -13.11 -14.17 8.06
C GLY A 196 -13.51 -14.11 6.58
N LEU A 197 -14.78 -14.42 6.27
CA LEU A 197 -15.34 -14.29 4.93
C LEU A 197 -15.34 -12.84 4.45
N LEU A 198 -15.82 -11.90 5.27
CA LEU A 198 -15.85 -10.47 4.94
C LEU A 198 -14.44 -9.90 4.71
N VAL A 199 -13.45 -10.34 5.49
CA VAL A 199 -12.04 -9.99 5.29
C VAL A 199 -11.52 -10.59 3.98
N GLN A 200 -11.88 -11.83 3.66
CA GLN A 200 -11.48 -12.48 2.42
C GLN A 200 -12.05 -11.75 1.20
N GLU A 201 -13.36 -11.52 1.18
CA GLU A 201 -14.06 -10.78 0.11
C GLU A 201 -13.56 -9.33 -0.01
N GLY A 202 -13.43 -8.63 1.12
CA GLY A 202 -12.96 -7.24 1.16
C GLY A 202 -11.48 -7.10 0.80
N SER A 203 -10.66 -8.13 1.03
CA SER A 203 -9.24 -8.11 0.65
C SER A 203 -9.01 -8.20 -0.85
N LYS A 204 -9.98 -8.75 -1.61
CA LYS A 204 -9.94 -9.01 -3.08
C LYS A 204 -8.65 -9.66 -3.63
N SER A 205 -7.72 -10.03 -2.76
CA SER A 205 -6.35 -10.50 -3.05
C SER A 205 -6.20 -12.00 -2.78
N SER A 206 -7.20 -12.62 -2.13
CA SER A 206 -7.08 -13.96 -1.56
C SER A 206 -8.03 -15.01 -2.16
N VAL A 207 -8.49 -14.84 -3.40
CA VAL A 207 -8.76 -16.04 -4.21
C VAL A 207 -7.41 -16.61 -4.63
N ASN A 208 -6.77 -17.25 -3.66
CA ASN A 208 -5.54 -17.98 -3.86
C ASN A 208 -5.93 -19.17 -4.74
N LEU A 209 -5.66 -19.08 -6.03
CA LEU A 209 -5.78 -20.15 -7.03
C LEU A 209 -4.99 -21.43 -6.69
N GLY A 210 -4.32 -21.47 -5.53
CA GLY A 210 -3.67 -22.63 -4.94
C GLY A 210 -4.49 -23.37 -3.86
N SER A 211 -5.63 -22.83 -3.38
CA SER A 211 -6.48 -23.49 -2.38
C SER A 211 -7.76 -24.10 -2.95
N LEU A 212 -7.93 -24.08 -4.28
CA LEU A 212 -9.10 -24.65 -4.94
C LEU A 212 -8.81 -26.13 -5.25
N ASN A 213 -9.51 -27.02 -4.55
CA ASN A 213 -9.37 -28.48 -4.65
C ASN A 213 -9.99 -29.09 -5.93
N PHE A 214 -10.44 -28.28 -6.89
CA PHE A 214 -11.07 -28.75 -8.13
C PHE A 214 -10.52 -28.02 -9.36
N PRO A 215 -10.38 -28.69 -10.51
CA PRO A 215 -9.95 -28.05 -11.75
C PRO A 215 -11.02 -27.03 -12.19
N LEU A 216 -10.64 -25.76 -12.26
CA LEU A 216 -11.49 -24.70 -12.78
C LEU A 216 -11.51 -24.74 -14.32
N ALA A 217 -12.67 -24.43 -14.91
CA ALA A 217 -12.76 -24.14 -16.33
C ALA A 217 -11.93 -22.88 -16.66
N GLY A 218 -11.38 -22.82 -17.88
CA GLY A 218 -10.57 -21.68 -18.33
C GLY A 218 -11.28 -20.32 -18.21
N VAL A 219 -12.61 -20.30 -18.34
CA VAL A 219 -13.45 -19.10 -18.16
C VAL A 219 -13.47 -18.64 -16.70
N THR A 220 -13.62 -19.55 -15.74
CA THR A 220 -13.62 -19.20 -14.30
C THR A 220 -12.25 -18.71 -13.83
N LEU A 221 -11.17 -19.15 -14.46
CA LEU A 221 -9.83 -18.60 -14.21
C LEU A 221 -9.73 -17.14 -14.65
N LEU A 222 -10.36 -16.76 -15.76
CA LEU A 222 -10.42 -15.38 -16.23
C LEU A 222 -11.33 -14.51 -15.35
N GLU A 223 -12.49 -14.99 -14.92
CA GLU A 223 -13.37 -14.22 -14.02
C GLU A 223 -12.69 -13.89 -12.68
N ILE A 224 -11.91 -14.83 -12.13
CA ILE A 224 -11.10 -14.60 -10.93
C ILE A 224 -9.97 -13.59 -11.22
N GLU A 225 -9.38 -13.64 -12.41
CA GLU A 225 -8.36 -12.68 -12.85
C GLU A 225 -8.94 -11.28 -12.98
N GLU A 226 -10.08 -11.10 -13.64
CA GLU A 226 -10.79 -9.83 -13.78
C GLU A 226 -11.12 -9.22 -12.40
N GLY A 227 -11.55 -10.04 -11.45
CA GLY A 227 -11.79 -9.61 -10.06
C GLY A 227 -10.52 -9.08 -9.36
N GLN A 228 -9.37 -9.70 -9.62
CA GLN A 228 -8.07 -9.22 -9.13
C GLN A 228 -7.61 -7.97 -9.88
N GLU A 229 -7.82 -7.92 -11.19
CA GLU A 229 -7.47 -6.79 -12.05
C GLU A 229 -8.19 -5.51 -11.64
N GLN A 230 -9.45 -5.57 -11.20
CA GLN A 230 -10.15 -4.39 -10.64
C GLN A 230 -9.37 -3.72 -9.49
N VAL A 231 -8.56 -4.47 -8.75
CA VAL A 231 -7.71 -3.93 -7.68
C VAL A 231 -6.34 -3.54 -8.19
N PHE A 232 -5.72 -4.34 -9.06
CA PHE A 232 -4.36 -4.08 -9.51
C PHE A 232 -4.26 -3.05 -10.63
N LEU A 233 -5.23 -2.99 -11.56
CA LEU A 233 -5.20 -2.08 -12.72
C LEU A 233 -5.09 -0.60 -12.31
N PRO A 234 -5.92 -0.04 -11.41
CA PRO A 234 -5.77 1.36 -11.02
C PRO A 234 -4.40 1.69 -10.41
N ARG A 235 -3.74 0.69 -9.80
CA ARG A 235 -2.39 0.84 -9.21
C ARG A 235 -1.31 0.77 -10.26
N LEU A 236 -1.46 -0.12 -11.23
CA LEU A 236 -0.58 -0.20 -12.39
C LEU A 236 -0.69 1.07 -13.23
N ASP A 237 -1.89 1.61 -13.41
CA ASP A 237 -2.14 2.87 -14.11
C ASP A 237 -1.54 4.05 -13.35
N ALA A 238 -1.78 4.16 -12.03
CA ALA A 238 -1.15 5.20 -11.22
C ALA A 238 0.38 5.11 -11.27
N LYS A 239 0.96 3.90 -11.28
CA LYS A 239 2.39 3.68 -11.46
C LYS A 239 2.86 4.08 -12.87
N ALA A 240 2.05 3.84 -13.90
CA ALA A 240 2.35 4.25 -15.28
C ALA A 240 2.38 5.77 -15.39
N TRP A 241 1.36 6.44 -14.85
CA TRP A 241 1.27 7.91 -14.81
C TRP A 241 2.35 8.54 -13.94
N LEU A 242 2.79 7.87 -12.88
CA LEU A 242 3.92 8.31 -12.05
C LEU A 242 5.21 8.28 -12.87
N ASN A 243 5.49 7.18 -13.55
CA ASN A 243 6.67 7.05 -14.39
C ASN A 243 6.64 7.99 -15.59
N GLN A 244 5.47 8.21 -16.18
CA GLN A 244 5.28 9.18 -17.25
C GLN A 244 5.61 10.59 -16.76
N GLY A 245 5.06 11.01 -15.61
CA GLY A 245 5.37 12.31 -15.02
C GLY A 245 6.86 12.45 -14.67
N LEU A 246 7.50 11.38 -14.19
CA LEU A 246 8.94 11.36 -13.96
C LEU A 246 9.75 11.47 -15.26
N ALA A 247 9.32 10.83 -16.35
CA ALA A 247 9.98 10.92 -17.66
C ALA A 247 9.84 12.31 -18.30
N GLU A 248 8.67 12.94 -18.15
CA GLU A 248 8.44 14.33 -18.58
C GLU A 248 9.29 15.31 -17.75
N MET A 249 9.34 15.11 -16.43
CA MET A 249 10.22 15.89 -15.57
C MET A 249 11.70 15.70 -15.92
N PHE A 250 12.10 14.45 -16.20
CA PHE A 250 13.46 14.13 -16.60
C PHE A 250 13.84 14.84 -17.89
N THR A 251 12.95 14.79 -18.89
CA THR A 251 13.06 15.52 -20.15
C THR A 251 13.24 17.02 -19.91
N LYS A 252 12.34 17.65 -19.14
CA LYS A 252 12.36 19.10 -18.87
C LYS A 252 13.69 19.52 -18.25
N GLN A 253 14.22 18.76 -17.29
CA GLN A 253 15.51 19.04 -16.64
C GLN A 253 16.68 18.87 -17.62
N VAL A 254 16.68 17.80 -18.43
CA VAL A 254 17.74 17.54 -19.40
C VAL A 254 17.80 18.62 -20.50
N ILE A 255 16.66 19.08 -21.01
CA ILE A 255 16.59 20.18 -21.98
C ILE A 255 17.19 21.46 -21.39
N LYS A 256 16.92 21.74 -20.10
CA LYS A 256 17.41 22.93 -19.41
C LYS A 256 18.92 22.91 -19.15
N ILE A 257 19.51 21.73 -18.96
CA ILE A 257 20.96 21.57 -18.84
C ILE A 257 21.67 21.94 -20.16
N GLY A 258 21.00 21.76 -21.31
CA GLY A 258 21.45 22.28 -22.60
C GLY A 258 22.72 21.63 -23.15
N LYS A 259 23.16 20.50 -22.58
CA LYS A 259 24.32 19.71 -23.04
C LYS A 259 23.93 18.29 -23.41
N PRO A 260 24.61 17.66 -24.38
CA PRO A 260 24.42 16.24 -24.66
C PRO A 260 24.73 15.42 -23.41
N VAL A 261 23.92 14.40 -23.17
CA VAL A 261 23.98 13.60 -21.95
C VAL A 261 24.45 12.19 -22.28
N GLU A 262 25.44 11.69 -21.53
CA GLU A 262 25.79 10.28 -21.53
C GLU A 262 24.85 9.49 -20.61
N LEU A 263 24.11 8.54 -21.17
CA LEU A 263 23.24 7.62 -20.44
C LEU A 263 23.72 6.18 -20.63
N GLY A 264 23.71 5.39 -19.55
CA GLY A 264 24.02 3.97 -19.61
C GLY A 264 24.80 3.44 -18.42
N ARG A 265 25.06 2.13 -18.44
CA ARG A 265 25.90 1.45 -17.43
C ARG A 265 27.37 1.70 -17.74
N SER A 266 28.23 1.69 -16.71
CA SER A 266 29.68 1.74 -16.91
C SER A 266 30.12 0.68 -17.94
N GLY A 267 30.71 1.11 -19.06
CA GLY A 267 31.10 0.26 -20.19
C GLY A 267 30.16 0.28 -21.41
N HIS A 268 28.89 0.68 -21.25
CA HIS A 268 27.89 0.80 -22.32
C HIS A 268 27.15 2.14 -22.23
N LYS A 269 27.90 3.23 -22.39
CA LYS A 269 27.32 4.57 -22.42
C LYS A 269 26.99 4.95 -23.84
N GLN A 270 25.79 5.50 -24.04
CA GLN A 270 25.40 6.15 -25.28
C GLN A 270 25.26 7.64 -25.02
N THR A 271 25.80 8.44 -25.94
CA THR A 271 25.61 9.88 -25.94
C THR A 271 24.27 10.17 -26.61
N PHE A 272 23.35 10.76 -25.87
CA PHE A 272 22.05 11.19 -26.40
C PHE A 272 22.11 12.67 -26.73
N ASP A 273 21.74 12.97 -27.98
CA ASP A 273 21.68 14.34 -28.48
C ASP A 273 20.34 14.99 -28.10
N LEU A 274 20.40 16.23 -27.60
CA LEU A 274 19.21 16.95 -27.13
C LEU A 274 18.21 17.27 -28.24
N GLY A 275 18.63 17.22 -29.51
CA GLY A 275 17.76 17.46 -30.66
C GLY A 275 16.62 16.45 -30.76
N VAL A 276 16.83 15.21 -30.30
CA VAL A 276 15.82 14.14 -30.33
C VAL A 276 14.70 14.40 -29.30
N LEU A 277 15.01 15.11 -28.22
CA LEU A 277 14.09 15.40 -27.11
C LEU A 277 13.30 16.72 -27.30
N LYS A 278 13.43 17.40 -28.44
CA LYS A 278 12.70 18.65 -28.73
C LYS A 278 11.39 18.44 -29.53
N GLY A 279 11.08 17.20 -29.89
CA GLY A 279 9.83 16.86 -30.59
C GLY A 279 8.62 16.78 -29.66
N GLN A 280 7.43 16.60 -30.26
CA GLN A 280 6.24 16.16 -29.51
C GLN A 280 6.31 14.64 -29.40
N TYR A 281 6.48 14.13 -28.18
CA TYR A 281 6.47 12.71 -27.89
C TYR A 281 5.66 12.47 -26.62
N GLU A 282 4.91 11.37 -26.63
CA GLU A 282 4.19 10.88 -25.47
C GLU A 282 4.91 9.64 -24.96
N THR A 283 5.23 9.62 -23.67
CA THR A 283 5.87 8.46 -23.04
C THR A 283 4.82 7.66 -22.30
N THR A 284 4.33 6.58 -22.90
CA THR A 284 3.33 5.71 -22.28
C THR A 284 4.01 4.48 -21.67
N TYR A 285 3.80 4.27 -20.37
CA TYR A 285 4.20 3.03 -19.70
C TYR A 285 3.00 2.08 -19.66
N LYS A 286 3.12 0.90 -20.26
CA LYS A 286 2.11 -0.16 -20.15
C LYS A 286 2.66 -1.27 -19.26
N TYR A 287 2.00 -1.52 -18.14
CA TYR A 287 2.31 -2.65 -17.27
C TYR A 287 1.41 -3.83 -17.61
N ARG A 288 2.00 -5.02 -17.66
CA ARG A 288 1.28 -6.28 -17.82
C ARG A 288 1.64 -7.21 -16.68
N ARG A 289 0.67 -7.99 -16.22
CA ARG A 289 0.90 -9.06 -15.24
C ARG A 289 1.11 -10.36 -16.01
N LYS A 290 2.27 -10.97 -15.86
CA LYS A 290 2.52 -12.33 -16.37
C LYS A 290 2.22 -13.33 -15.26
N SER A 291 1.37 -14.31 -15.54
CA SER A 291 1.08 -15.42 -14.64
C SER A 291 1.05 -16.73 -15.45
N PRO A 292 1.87 -17.74 -15.09
CA PRO A 292 1.91 -18.99 -15.83
C PRO A 292 0.55 -19.69 -16.00
N LYS A 293 -0.37 -19.47 -15.05
CA LYS A 293 -1.72 -20.05 -15.09
C LYS A 293 -2.65 -19.31 -16.06
N THR A 294 -2.53 -17.99 -16.14
CA THR A 294 -3.32 -17.18 -17.07
C THR A 294 -2.78 -17.34 -18.48
N ASP A 295 -1.47 -17.50 -18.63
CA ASP A 295 -0.84 -17.88 -19.89
C ASP A 295 -1.38 -19.22 -20.43
N ILE A 296 -1.58 -20.24 -19.58
CA ILE A 296 -2.21 -21.51 -19.99
C ILE A 296 -3.66 -21.31 -20.43
N GLY A 297 -4.43 -20.48 -19.71
CA GLY A 297 -5.80 -20.10 -20.09
C GLY A 297 -5.84 -19.39 -21.45
N ARG A 298 -4.99 -18.38 -21.64
CA ARG A 298 -4.84 -17.60 -22.88
C ARG A 298 -4.38 -18.47 -24.04
N ILE A 299 -3.45 -19.40 -23.83
CA ILE A 299 -3.03 -20.37 -24.85
C ILE A 299 -4.19 -21.29 -25.24
N THR A 300 -5.01 -21.72 -24.28
CA THR A 300 -6.18 -22.57 -24.55
C THR A 300 -7.22 -21.81 -25.38
N MET A 301 -7.48 -20.54 -25.05
CA MET A 301 -8.38 -19.68 -25.83
C MET A 301 -7.80 -19.32 -27.20
N ALA A 302 -6.49 -19.06 -27.28
CA ALA A 302 -5.80 -18.80 -28.54
C ALA A 302 -5.91 -20.01 -29.49
N ASN A 303 -5.81 -21.23 -28.98
CA ASN A 303 -6.01 -22.44 -29.79
C ASN A 303 -7.43 -22.57 -30.35
N GLN A 304 -8.45 -22.11 -29.61
CA GLN A 304 -9.84 -22.06 -30.10
C GLN A 304 -10.07 -20.89 -31.07
N ALA A 305 -9.45 -19.75 -30.83
CA ALA A 305 -9.56 -18.54 -31.64
C ALA A 305 -8.84 -18.64 -33.00
N ARG A 306 -7.86 -19.56 -33.14
CA ARG A 306 -7.12 -19.81 -34.38
C ARG A 306 -8.00 -20.12 -35.59
N GLU A 307 -9.17 -20.68 -35.38
CA GLU A 307 -10.11 -20.99 -36.46
C GLU A 307 -10.86 -19.75 -36.97
N TRP A 308 -10.97 -18.70 -36.16
CA TRP A 308 -11.86 -17.57 -36.40
C TRP A 308 -11.14 -16.22 -36.58
N TYR A 309 -9.91 -16.08 -36.10
CA TYR A 309 -9.17 -14.81 -36.09
C TYR A 309 -7.77 -14.91 -36.70
N PRO A 310 -7.26 -13.83 -37.31
CA PRO A 310 -5.91 -13.80 -37.86
C PRO A 310 -4.85 -13.88 -36.74
N PRO A 311 -3.64 -14.41 -37.05
CA PRO A 311 -2.58 -14.60 -36.06
C PRO A 311 -2.20 -13.33 -35.29
N ASP A 312 -2.11 -12.19 -35.95
CA ASP A 312 -1.72 -10.92 -35.33
C ASP A 312 -2.73 -10.49 -34.24
N TYR A 313 -4.02 -10.70 -34.49
CA TYR A 313 -5.07 -10.45 -33.51
C TYR A 313 -4.95 -11.38 -32.30
N ILE A 314 -4.60 -12.65 -32.54
CA ILE A 314 -4.39 -13.62 -31.47
C ILE A 314 -3.16 -13.25 -30.64
N TYR A 315 -2.06 -12.84 -31.27
CA TYR A 315 -0.85 -12.44 -30.55
C TYR A 315 -1.05 -11.14 -29.76
N GLU A 316 -1.75 -10.16 -30.30
CA GLU A 316 -1.93 -8.86 -29.64
C GLU A 316 -3.06 -8.87 -28.61
N LYS A 317 -4.23 -9.46 -28.93
CA LYS A 317 -5.44 -9.37 -28.10
C LYS A 317 -5.71 -10.59 -27.22
N VAL A 318 -5.20 -11.77 -27.58
CA VAL A 318 -5.46 -13.01 -26.81
C VAL A 318 -4.26 -13.43 -25.99
N LEU A 319 -3.07 -13.43 -26.60
CA LEU A 319 -1.81 -13.79 -25.93
C LEU A 319 -1.12 -12.56 -25.32
N GLU A 320 -1.49 -11.35 -25.73
CA GLU A 320 -0.92 -10.09 -25.27
C GLU A 320 0.62 -10.07 -25.30
N VAL A 321 1.21 -10.45 -26.44
CA VAL A 321 2.67 -10.42 -26.64
C VAL A 321 3.19 -8.98 -26.62
N GLU A 322 4.36 -8.75 -26.01
CA GLU A 322 4.97 -7.41 -25.85
C GLU A 322 5.38 -6.80 -27.18
N ASP A 323 5.89 -7.62 -28.09
CA ASP A 323 6.18 -7.27 -29.47
C ASP A 323 5.66 -8.38 -30.41
N PRO A 324 4.49 -8.20 -31.03
CA PRO A 324 3.96 -9.17 -31.97
C PRO A 324 4.69 -9.17 -33.33
N ALA A 325 5.50 -8.13 -33.63
CA ALA A 325 6.20 -7.98 -34.91
C ALA A 325 7.69 -8.35 -34.85
N GLY A 326 8.31 -8.32 -33.66
CA GLY A 326 9.67 -8.81 -33.39
C GLY A 326 10.67 -7.74 -32.98
#